data_AF-A0A9D6E540-F1
#
_entry.id   AF-A0A9D6E540-F1
#
_cell.length_a   1.000
_cell.length_b   1.000
_cell.length_c   1.000
_cell.angle_alpha   90.00
_cell.angle_beta   90.00
_cell.angle_gamma   90.00
#
_symmetry.space_group_name_H-M   'P 1'
#
loop_
_entity.id
_entity.type
_entity.pdbx_description
1 polymer ?
#
loop_
_entity_poly.entity_id
_entity_poly.type
_entity_poly.pdbx_seq_one_letter_code
_entity_poly.pdbx_strand_id
1 'polypeptide(L)'
;MAATAPRSELLVIVGETASGKSALASNLAKEFHGEIIAADSWTVYKGFDIGTSKPTAEDRQRVSHHLIDVADPLSGFNAPKFKELAETAIADIQNRGKLPIMVGGTGLYIDSVLFDFGFLPNASAQERQKLDPMGLADLL
;
A
#
# COMPACT_ATOMS: atom_id res chain seq x y z
N MET A 1 11.15 -30.45 -12.01
CA MET A 1 9.82 -29.88 -11.70
C MET A 1 9.98 -29.14 -10.39
N ALA A 2 10.05 -27.81 -10.41
CA ALA A 2 10.13 -27.04 -9.17
C ALA A 2 8.76 -27.13 -8.49
N ALA A 3 8.73 -27.59 -7.24
CA ALA A 3 7.53 -27.54 -6.43
C ALA A 3 7.09 -26.08 -6.35
N THR A 4 5.92 -25.75 -6.90
CA THR A 4 5.27 -24.46 -6.68
C THR A 4 5.05 -24.33 -5.18
N ALA A 5 5.77 -23.39 -4.55
CA ALA A 5 5.50 -22.99 -3.18
C ALA A 5 3.99 -22.71 -3.03
N PRO A 6 3.38 -23.01 -1.87
CA PRO A 6 1.97 -22.70 -1.66
C PRO A 6 1.72 -21.23 -2.02
N ARG A 7 0.80 -21.00 -2.96
CA ARG A 7 0.42 -19.65 -3.39
C ARG A 7 -0.12 -18.96 -2.15
N SER A 8 0.61 -17.97 -1.64
CA SER A 8 0.21 -17.30 -0.42
C SER A 8 -1.05 -16.47 -0.73
N GLU A 9 -2.14 -16.76 -0.01
CA GLU A 9 -3.43 -16.14 -0.30
C GLU A 9 -3.40 -14.66 0.11
N LEU A 10 -3.78 -13.79 -0.81
CA LEU A 10 -3.96 -12.35 -0.62
C LEU A 10 -5.32 -11.96 -1.18
N LEU A 11 -6.18 -11.41 -0.33
CA LEU A 11 -7.44 -10.82 -0.78
C LEU A 11 -7.20 -9.36 -1.11
N VAL A 12 -7.60 -8.92 -2.31
CA VAL A 12 -7.49 -7.52 -2.72
C VAL A 12 -8.87 -6.93 -2.98
N ILE A 13 -9.16 -5.80 -2.33
CA ILE A 13 -10.40 -5.04 -2.48
C ILE A 13 -10.05 -3.68 -3.09
N VAL A 14 -10.37 -3.54 -4.38
CA VAL A 14 -10.15 -2.31 -5.15
C VAL A 14 -11.46 -1.56 -5.33
N GLY A 15 -11.38 -0.24 -5.39
CA GLY A 15 -12.54 0.60 -5.69
C GLY A 15 -12.25 2.08 -5.50
N GLU A 16 -13.12 2.90 -6.08
CA GLU A 16 -13.03 4.35 -5.99
C GLU A 16 -13.18 4.86 -4.55
N THR A 17 -12.86 6.13 -4.33
CA THR A 17 -13.16 6.81 -3.06
C THR A 17 -14.67 6.80 -2.80
N ALA A 18 -15.06 6.65 -1.53
CA ALA A 18 -16.46 6.55 -1.09
C ALA A 18 -17.28 5.33 -1.59
N SER A 19 -16.66 4.34 -2.24
CA SER A 19 -17.32 3.09 -2.67
C SER A 19 -17.68 2.10 -1.53
N GLY A 20 -17.37 2.41 -0.28
CA GLY A 20 -17.65 1.53 0.87
C GLY A 20 -16.63 0.42 1.11
N LYS A 21 -15.51 0.39 0.38
CA LYS A 21 -14.45 -0.63 0.48
C LYS A 21 -13.92 -0.88 1.90
N SER A 22 -13.77 0.16 2.73
CA SER A 22 -13.28 0.01 4.11
C SER A 22 -14.25 -0.76 5.00
N ALA A 23 -15.56 -0.55 4.82
CA ALA A 23 -16.59 -1.27 5.58
C ALA A 23 -16.63 -2.76 5.17
N LEU A 24 -16.57 -3.03 3.87
CA LEU A 24 -16.47 -4.39 3.34
C LEU A 24 -15.23 -5.11 3.88
N ALA A 25 -14.07 -4.47 3.80
CA ALA A 25 -12.82 -5.03 4.29
C ALA A 25 -12.85 -5.33 5.79
N SER A 26 -13.40 -4.43 6.61
CA SER A 26 -13.51 -4.65 8.06
C SER A 26 -14.39 -5.85 8.40
N ASN A 27 -15.50 -6.02 7.67
CA ASN A 27 -16.39 -7.17 7.86
C ASN A 27 -15.70 -8.49 7.48
N LEU A 28 -15.04 -8.53 6.32
CA LEU A 28 -14.30 -9.72 5.86
C LEU A 28 -13.12 -10.04 6.79
N ALA A 29 -12.40 -9.03 7.29
CA ALA A 29 -11.32 -9.24 8.24
C ALA A 29 -11.80 -9.88 9.55
N LYS A 30 -12.99 -9.50 10.05
CA LYS A 30 -13.58 -10.13 11.24
C LYS A 30 -14.03 -11.57 10.97
N GLU A 31 -14.67 -11.80 9.83
CA GLU A 31 -15.19 -13.12 9.45
C GLU A 31 -14.08 -14.14 9.17
N PHE A 32 -13.02 -13.72 8.49
CA PHE A 32 -11.92 -14.59 8.06
C PHE A 32 -10.65 -14.45 8.92
N HIS A 33 -10.76 -13.84 10.10
CA HIS A 33 -9.63 -13.59 11.00
C HIS A 33 -8.43 -12.91 10.30
N GLY A 34 -8.72 -11.99 9.40
CA GLY A 34 -7.75 -11.27 8.58
C GLY A 34 -7.23 -9.98 9.18
N GLU A 35 -6.21 -9.42 8.53
CA GLU A 35 -5.64 -8.10 8.83
C GLU A 35 -5.59 -7.25 7.55
N ILE A 36 -5.80 -5.93 7.69
CA ILE A 36 -5.94 -5.02 6.55
C ILE A 36 -4.60 -4.35 6.23
N ILE A 37 -4.23 -4.29 4.95
CA ILE A 37 -3.10 -3.53 4.43
C ILE A 37 -3.67 -2.36 3.60
N ALA A 38 -3.43 -1.12 4.03
CA ALA A 38 -3.94 0.06 3.35
C ALA A 38 -3.09 0.39 2.11
N ALA A 39 -3.65 0.21 0.90
CA ALA A 39 -3.05 0.56 -0.38
C ALA A 39 -3.57 1.93 -0.89
N ASP A 40 -3.35 2.97 -0.07
CA ASP A 40 -3.76 4.35 -0.36
C ASP A 40 -2.59 5.30 -0.10
N SER A 41 -2.20 6.07 -1.12
CA SER A 41 -1.02 6.95 -1.10
C SER A 41 -1.10 8.11 -0.11
N TRP A 42 -2.27 8.40 0.46
CA TRP A 42 -2.46 9.45 1.44
C TRP A 42 -2.52 8.93 2.88
N THR A 43 -3.12 7.75 3.09
CA THR A 43 -3.24 7.17 4.44
C THR A 43 -1.90 6.76 5.07
N VAL A 44 -0.85 6.62 4.26
CA VAL A 44 0.51 6.31 4.73
C VAL A 44 1.13 7.44 5.58
N TYR A 45 0.68 8.69 5.43
CA TYR A 45 1.31 9.85 6.07
C TYR A 45 0.78 10.18 7.46
N LYS A 46 1.67 10.33 8.43
CA LYS A 46 1.37 10.69 9.82
C LYS A 46 0.66 12.05 9.93
N GLY A 47 -0.39 12.13 10.73
CA GLY A 47 -1.09 13.39 11.08
C GLY A 47 -2.09 13.90 10.04
N PHE A 48 -2.20 13.23 8.88
CA PHE A 48 -3.17 13.57 7.84
C PHE A 48 -4.45 12.73 8.00
N ASP A 49 -5.20 12.90 9.09
CA ASP A 49 -6.26 11.93 9.44
C ASP A 49 -7.61 12.27 8.82
N ILE A 50 -8.05 13.54 8.92
CA ILE A 50 -9.42 13.95 8.54
C ILE A 50 -9.58 13.93 7.01
N GLY A 51 -8.69 14.59 6.27
CA GLY A 51 -8.80 14.73 4.82
C GLY A 51 -8.59 13.43 4.04
N THR A 52 -8.05 12.40 4.68
CA THR A 52 -7.73 11.11 4.04
C THR A 52 -8.70 10.00 4.42
N SER A 53 -9.68 10.30 5.28
CA SER A 53 -10.67 9.31 5.76
C SER A 53 -10.01 8.06 6.36
N LYS A 54 -8.94 8.24 7.15
CA LYS A 54 -8.28 7.14 7.83
C LYS A 54 -9.24 6.42 8.78
N PRO A 55 -9.09 5.10 8.95
CA PRO A 55 -9.79 4.37 10.01
C PRO A 55 -9.43 4.95 11.37
N THR A 56 -10.45 5.13 12.20
CA THR A 56 -10.33 5.68 13.54
C THR A 56 -9.55 4.73 14.46
N ALA A 57 -9.12 5.20 15.63
CA ALA A 57 -8.50 4.33 16.63
C ALA A 57 -9.41 3.15 17.01
N GLU A 58 -10.72 3.36 17.07
CA GLU A 58 -11.70 2.31 17.35
C GLU A 58 -11.76 1.27 16.21
N ASP A 59 -11.75 1.71 14.96
CA ASP A 59 -11.71 0.79 13.81
C ASP A 59 -10.45 -0.06 13.81
N ARG A 60 -9.29 0.55 14.13
CA ARG A 60 -7.99 -0.12 14.18
C ARG A 60 -7.85 -1.07 15.37
N GLN A 61 -8.59 -0.85 16.46
CA GLN A 61 -8.66 -1.79 17.59
C GLN A 61 -9.51 -3.02 17.25
N ARG A 62 -10.54 -2.86 16.41
CA ARG A 62 -11.42 -3.95 15.98
C ARG A 62 -10.75 -4.86 14.95
N VAL A 63 -9.95 -4.29 14.05
CA VAL A 63 -9.20 -5.00 13.02
C VAL A 63 -7.84 -4.34 12.86
N SER A 64 -6.76 -5.12 12.90
CA SER A 64 -5.41 -4.61 12.68
C SER A 64 -5.27 -4.02 11.28
N HIS A 65 -4.76 -2.79 11.19
CA HIS A 65 -4.44 -2.11 9.94
C HIS A 65 -2.94 -1.86 9.84
N HIS A 66 -2.39 -2.18 8.68
CA HIS A 66 -1.00 -1.99 8.29
C HIS A 66 -0.88 -0.86 7.28
N LEU A 67 0.33 -0.28 7.19
CA LEU A 67 0.67 0.79 6.25
C LEU A 67 -0.14 2.08 6.38
N ILE A 68 -0.63 2.34 7.59
CA ILE A 68 -1.20 3.64 7.96
C ILE A 68 -0.22 4.34 8.89
N ASP A 69 0.00 5.63 8.71
CA ASP A 69 0.92 6.43 9.54
C ASP A 69 2.37 5.90 9.52
N VAL A 70 2.80 5.30 8.42
CA VAL A 70 4.15 4.71 8.24
C VAL A 70 5.18 5.70 7.68
N ALA A 71 4.74 6.83 7.14
CA ALA A 71 5.58 7.84 6.52
C ALA A 71 5.45 9.20 7.23
N ASP A 72 6.56 9.93 7.33
CA ASP A 72 6.52 11.35 7.68
C ASP A 72 6.11 12.18 6.45
N PRO A 73 5.23 13.19 6.59
CA PRO A 73 4.78 14.02 5.47
C PRO A 73 5.89 14.73 4.68
N LEU A 74 7.03 15.02 5.32
CA LEU A 74 8.18 15.64 4.68
C LEU A 74 9.11 14.60 4.02
N SER A 75 8.86 13.32 4.26
CA SER A 75 9.59 12.21 3.65
C SER A 75 8.88 11.73 2.38
N GLY A 76 9.66 11.48 1.32
CA GLY A 76 9.13 10.86 0.11
C GLY A 76 8.61 9.44 0.41
N PHE A 77 7.45 9.11 -0.13
CA PHE A 77 6.89 7.76 -0.09
C PHE A 77 6.44 7.38 -1.50
N ASN A 78 6.89 6.22 -2.00
CA ASN A 78 6.72 5.83 -3.39
C ASN A 78 6.33 4.35 -3.51
N ALA A 79 5.99 3.93 -4.73
CA ALA A 79 5.56 2.55 -5.00
C ALA A 79 6.62 1.48 -4.64
N PRO A 80 7.93 1.66 -4.92
CA PRO A 80 8.94 0.71 -4.42
C PRO A 80 8.91 0.54 -2.90
N LYS A 81 8.80 1.66 -2.15
CA LYS A 81 8.77 1.59 -0.68
C LYS A 81 7.48 0.98 -0.17
N PHE A 82 6.35 1.29 -0.81
CA PHE A 82 5.08 0.64 -0.52
C PHE A 82 5.18 -0.88 -0.71
N LYS A 83 5.70 -1.34 -1.86
CA LYS A 83 5.85 -2.76 -2.18
C LYS A 83 6.65 -3.50 -1.10
N GLU A 84 7.82 -2.98 -0.73
CA GLU A 84 8.68 -3.55 0.32
C GLU A 84 7.93 -3.73 1.64
N LEU A 85 7.23 -2.68 2.09
CA LEU A 85 6.49 -2.71 3.35
C LEU A 85 5.25 -3.60 3.27
N ALA A 86 4.56 -3.63 2.12
CA ALA A 86 3.40 -4.47 1.89
C ALA A 86 3.78 -5.95 1.88
N GLU A 87 4.85 -6.34 1.19
CA GLU A 87 5.36 -7.71 1.17
C GLU A 87 5.79 -8.17 2.57
N THR A 88 6.44 -7.28 3.33
CA THR A 88 6.79 -7.54 4.74
C THR A 88 5.53 -7.79 5.57
N ALA A 89 4.51 -6.93 5.46
CA ALA A 89 3.25 -7.09 6.17
C ALA A 89 2.50 -8.37 5.76
N ILE A 90 2.45 -8.67 4.46
CA ILE A 90 1.81 -9.89 3.92
C ILE A 90 2.45 -11.13 4.53
N ALA A 91 3.78 -11.23 4.47
CA ALA A 91 4.51 -12.38 5.02
C ALA A 91 4.30 -12.51 6.53
N ASP A 92 4.35 -11.41 7.26
CA ASP A 92 4.14 -11.36 8.71
C ASP A 92 2.71 -11.80 9.13
N ILE A 93 1.67 -11.33 8.42
CA ILE A 93 0.28 -11.73 8.61
C ILE A 93 0.09 -13.23 8.33
N GLN A 94 0.65 -13.71 7.23
CA GLN A 94 0.56 -15.13 6.82
C GLN A 94 1.30 -16.04 7.80
N ASN A 95 2.45 -15.61 8.32
CA ASN A 95 3.20 -16.35 9.36
C ASN A 95 2.41 -16.47 10.68
N ARG A 96 1.51 -15.52 10.96
CA ARG A 96 0.54 -15.61 12.07
C ARG A 96 -0.69 -16.47 11.75
N GLY A 97 -0.77 -17.07 10.56
CA GLY A 97 -1.90 -17.88 10.12
C GLY A 97 -3.18 -17.07 9.82
N LYS A 98 -3.04 -15.77 9.51
CA LYS A 98 -4.16 -14.88 9.22
C LYS A 98 -4.23 -14.53 7.73
N LEU A 99 -5.40 -14.09 7.27
CA LEU A 99 -5.60 -13.63 5.90
C LEU A 99 -5.13 -12.18 5.71
N PRO A 100 -4.12 -11.88 4.87
CA PRO A 100 -3.83 -10.51 4.49
C PRO A 100 -4.91 -10.00 3.51
N ILE A 101 -5.44 -8.82 3.80
CA ILE A 101 -6.47 -8.15 3.00
C ILE A 101 -5.96 -6.78 2.57
N MET A 102 -5.55 -6.63 1.32
CA MET A 102 -5.12 -5.35 0.77
C MET A 102 -6.32 -4.54 0.28
N VAL A 103 -6.44 -3.29 0.72
CA VAL A 103 -7.61 -2.44 0.46
C VAL A 103 -7.15 -1.07 0.03
N GLY A 104 -7.66 -0.55 -1.09
CA GLY A 104 -7.24 0.78 -1.53
C GLY A 104 -7.73 1.20 -2.90
N GLY A 105 -7.22 2.35 -3.34
CA GLY A 105 -7.50 2.93 -4.65
C GLY A 105 -6.25 3.36 -5.42
N THR A 106 -5.06 3.24 -4.84
CA THR A 106 -3.81 3.60 -5.52
C THR A 106 -3.37 2.43 -6.41
N GLY A 107 -3.80 2.45 -7.68
CA GLY A 107 -3.55 1.36 -8.64
C GLY A 107 -2.09 0.93 -8.71
N LEU A 108 -1.15 1.87 -8.84
CA LEU A 108 0.29 1.56 -8.91
C LEU A 108 0.81 0.81 -7.68
N TYR A 109 0.28 1.06 -6.49
CA TYR A 109 0.66 0.34 -5.27
C TYR A 109 0.19 -1.10 -5.32
N ILE A 110 -1.08 -1.29 -5.68
CA ILE A 110 -1.72 -2.59 -5.78
C ILE A 110 -1.05 -3.43 -6.87
N ASP A 111 -0.90 -2.86 -8.06
CA ASP A 111 -0.27 -3.50 -9.22
C ASP A 111 1.18 -3.87 -8.92
N SER A 112 1.92 -3.02 -8.19
CA SER A 112 3.32 -3.31 -7.85
C SER A 112 3.49 -4.59 -7.05
N VAL A 113 2.51 -4.95 -6.21
CA VAL A 113 2.51 -6.17 -5.41
C VAL A 113 1.89 -7.33 -6.19
N LEU A 114 0.76 -7.13 -6.86
CA LEU A 114 0.05 -8.19 -7.58
C LEU A 114 0.82 -8.73 -8.79
N PHE A 115 1.49 -7.85 -9.52
CA PHE A 115 2.23 -8.21 -10.74
C PHE A 115 3.74 -8.24 -10.52
N ASP A 116 4.19 -8.16 -9.26
CA ASP A 116 5.61 -8.23 -8.87
C ASP A 116 6.50 -7.29 -9.70
N PHE A 117 6.15 -6.00 -9.74
CA PHE A 117 6.88 -5.03 -10.56
C PHE A 117 8.34 -4.88 -10.08
N GLY A 118 9.25 -4.89 -11.04
CA GLY A 118 10.61 -4.39 -10.84
C GLY A 118 10.63 -2.87 -10.94
N PHE A 119 11.33 -2.21 -10.02
CA PHE A 119 11.54 -0.77 -10.07
C PHE A 119 13.00 -0.47 -10.40
N LEU A 120 13.22 0.59 -11.18
CA LEU A 120 14.54 1.15 -11.38
C LEU A 120 15.04 1.82 -10.08
N PRO A 121 16.35 2.08 -9.95
CA PRO A 121 16.89 2.86 -8.85
C PRO A 121 16.18 4.21 -8.69
N ASN A 122 16.17 4.73 -7.46
CA ASN A 122 15.60 6.04 -7.18
C ASN A 122 16.25 7.12 -8.08
N ALA A 123 15.42 8.04 -8.57
CA ALA A 123 15.88 9.15 -9.37
C ALA A 123 16.91 10.00 -8.60
N SER A 124 17.98 10.42 -9.28
CA SER A 124 18.96 11.33 -8.69
C SER A 124 18.36 12.72 -8.50
N ALA A 125 18.45 13.26 -7.29
CA ALA A 125 18.05 14.63 -7.01
C ALA A 125 18.86 15.65 -7.84
N GLN A 126 20.14 15.35 -8.10
CA GLN A 126 21.01 16.20 -8.92
C GLN A 126 20.58 16.20 -10.38
N GLU A 127 20.25 15.02 -10.94
CA GLU A 127 19.74 14.92 -12.30
C GLU A 127 18.40 15.63 -12.43
N ARG A 128 17.49 15.44 -11.47
CA ARG A 128 16.21 16.15 -11.44
C ARG A 128 16.40 17.67 -11.44
N GLN A 129 17.26 18.20 -10.57
CA GLN A 129 17.53 19.65 -10.53
C GLN A 129 18.12 20.18 -11.84
N LYS A 130 18.93 19.37 -12.54
CA LYS A 130 19.50 19.72 -13.83
C LYS A 130 18.47 19.73 -14.95
N LEU A 131 17.54 18.77 -14.94
CA LEU A 131 16.56 18.54 -16.01
C LEU A 131 15.27 19.35 -15.84
N ASP A 132 14.83 19.65 -14.62
CA ASP A 132 13.60 20.40 -14.31
C ASP A 132 13.46 21.75 -15.05
N PRO A 133 14.52 22.58 -15.24
CA PRO A 133 14.38 23.83 -15.98
C PRO A 133 14.43 23.69 -17.51
N MET A 134 14.72 22.49 -18.04
CA MET A 134 14.86 22.27 -19.48
C MET A 134 13.50 22.23 -20.18
N GLY A 135 13.42 22.80 -21.39
CA GLY A 135 12.22 22.69 -22.21
C GLY A 135 12.07 21.29 -22.81
N LEU A 136 10.87 20.94 -23.27
CA LEU A 136 10.60 19.63 -23.88
C LEU A 136 11.55 19.31 -25.06
N ALA A 137 11.93 20.33 -25.83
CA ALA A 137 12.85 20.19 -26.97
C ALA A 137 14.28 19.79 -26.56
N ASP A 138 14.68 20.07 -25.33
CA ASP A 138 16.01 19.75 -24.82
C ASP A 138 16.05 18.41 -24.05
N LEU A 139 14.87 17.83 -23.77
CA LEU A 139 14.71 16.56 -23.03
C LEU A 139 14.52 15.34 -23.95
N LEU A 140 14.29 15.55 -25.25
CA LEU A 140 14.08 14.52 -26.29
C LEU A 140 15.30 14.40 -27.19
#